data_AF-A0A060SS26-F1
#
_entry.id   AF-A0A060SS26-F1
#
_cell.length_a   1.000
_cell.length_b   1.000
_cell.length_c   1.000
_cell.angle_alpha   90.00
_cell.angle_beta   90.00
_cell.angle_gamma   90.00
#
_symmetry.space_group_name_H-M   'P 1'
#
loop_
_entity.id
_entity.type
_entity.pdbx_description
1 polymer ?
#
loop_
_entity_poly.entity_id
_entity_poly.type
_entity_poly.pdbx_seq_one_letter_code
_entity_poly.pdbx_strand_id
1 'polypeptide(L)'
;MVFDSKTGSIYVLGRLSDGDLIDAHEFPGDTRHLTQDSRISDAFANAATRLSQHMAGEASGSAHGSDFYRYHTRGLDAGKWDLLAFDTAATGGPPLISDHQMEIDCERQMIYVFGGRAGHSMVLDTKSQTLLIFGGQREDRYLSDMFAFHIPTSTVTELYSNFSAAGGPDPCFTQRAVIDVDTQEIYIFGGLTRSKPSAPPVLESESPYWIYRYDRPDIPGKWSKLVPEKDAESSWPQPRYAHQVVYDAKSKTVYMHGGNGGLDTEDTPSDSETRGGEADDDGQAQAGDMKRLDDFWRLEIVRPSEEEITRRALFEVRKQQFREMCEDGPPIKALTFLQTKVSEVVNHDDPEEAKAFRLLLSTHLLSAFPRAAVGDPMPSSGPPSVSGPSTVREDSPPPRKRSRPSSPEPAASASNLVSVVRWETDPSEAEGGAPSPERFRQRTEMFERLMVFINEDAKQPDKNLIDMISDEVSWVVEQP
;
A
#
# COMPACT_ATOMS: atom_id res chain seq x y z
N MET A 1 21.06 -0.73 -16.78
CA MET A 1 20.89 0.15 -17.97
C MET A 1 20.28 1.48 -17.54
N VAL A 2 20.54 2.57 -18.26
CA VAL A 2 19.97 3.90 -18.00
C VAL A 2 19.60 4.61 -19.29
N PHE A 3 18.60 5.48 -19.25
CA PHE A 3 18.20 6.31 -20.38
C PHE A 3 18.62 7.77 -20.16
N ASP A 4 19.39 8.31 -21.09
CA ASP A 4 19.77 9.71 -21.13
C ASP A 4 18.75 10.51 -21.94
N SER A 5 17.91 11.26 -21.24
CA SER A 5 16.88 12.10 -21.86
C SER A 5 17.46 13.30 -22.63
N LYS A 6 18.68 13.74 -22.30
CA LYS A 6 19.37 14.87 -22.94
C LYS A 6 19.84 14.49 -24.33
N THR A 7 20.54 13.36 -24.46
CA THR A 7 21.04 12.88 -25.75
C THR A 7 20.02 12.01 -26.51
N GLY A 8 19.14 11.32 -25.80
CA GLY A 8 18.28 10.28 -26.37
C GLY A 8 19.03 8.97 -26.60
N SER A 9 19.91 8.61 -25.67
CA SER A 9 20.70 7.39 -25.73
C SER A 9 20.38 6.48 -24.54
N ILE A 10 20.45 5.18 -24.76
CA ILE A 10 20.40 4.17 -23.70
C ILE A 10 21.82 3.66 -23.47
N TYR A 11 22.25 3.61 -22.22
CA TYR A 11 23.54 3.05 -21.83
C TYR A 11 23.35 1.71 -21.13
N VAL A 12 24.12 0.71 -21.53
CA VAL A 12 24.10 -0.64 -20.98
C VAL A 12 25.52 -1.01 -20.56
N LEU A 13 25.67 -1.37 -19.29
CA LEU A 13 26.92 -1.89 -18.73
C LEU A 13 26.74 -3.37 -18.44
N GLY A 14 27.73 -4.17 -18.81
CA GLY A 14 27.75 -5.61 -18.62
C GLY A 14 27.82 -6.37 -19.94
N ARG A 15 27.99 -7.67 -19.82
CA ARG A 15 28.13 -8.58 -20.95
C ARG A 15 26.80 -9.27 -21.23
N LEU A 16 26.38 -9.27 -22.49
CA LEU A 16 25.35 -10.17 -23.00
C LEU A 16 26.08 -11.43 -23.45
N SER A 17 25.73 -12.60 -22.90
CA SER A 17 26.38 -13.86 -23.33
C SER A 17 25.73 -14.36 -24.61
N ASP A 18 26.48 -15.05 -25.48
CA ASP A 18 25.93 -15.63 -26.71
C ASP A 18 24.85 -16.70 -26.44
N GLY A 19 24.79 -17.25 -25.22
CA GLY A 19 23.74 -18.19 -24.79
C GLY A 19 22.37 -17.53 -24.61
N ASP A 20 22.32 -16.23 -24.33
CA ASP A 20 21.06 -15.48 -24.13
C ASP A 20 20.36 -15.13 -25.45
N LEU A 21 21.05 -15.29 -26.60
CA LEU A 21 20.52 -15.02 -27.94
C LEU A 21 19.88 -16.25 -28.60
N ILE A 22 20.10 -17.46 -28.06
CA ILE A 22 19.64 -18.71 -28.68
C ILE A 22 18.16 -18.99 -28.35
N ASP A 23 17.64 -18.50 -27.22
CA ASP A 23 16.24 -18.70 -26.82
C ASP A 23 15.23 -17.79 -27.53
N ALA A 24 15.68 -16.80 -28.31
CA ALA A 24 14.79 -15.86 -28.99
C ALA A 24 14.19 -16.39 -30.31
N HIS A 25 14.57 -17.59 -30.76
CA HIS A 25 14.24 -18.08 -32.11
C HIS A 25 13.39 -19.36 -32.19
N GLU A 26 12.91 -19.93 -31.09
CA GLU A 26 12.03 -21.12 -31.16
C GLU A 26 10.68 -20.93 -30.45
N PHE A 27 9.63 -20.79 -31.26
CA PHE A 27 8.22 -20.95 -30.90
C PHE A 27 7.53 -21.72 -32.05
N PRO A 28 6.50 -22.56 -31.78
CA PRO A 28 6.71 -23.93 -31.35
C PRO A 28 6.16 -24.97 -32.36
N GLY A 29 6.82 -26.13 -32.41
CA GLY A 29 6.32 -27.33 -33.07
C GLY A 29 5.80 -28.34 -32.04
N ASP A 30 4.47 -28.42 -31.94
CA ASP A 30 3.61 -29.48 -31.42
C ASP A 30 4.28 -30.84 -31.05
N THR A 31 4.21 -31.29 -29.78
CA THR A 31 3.38 -32.45 -29.34
C THR A 31 3.71 -32.98 -27.91
N ARG A 32 2.63 -33.04 -27.12
CA ARG A 32 2.12 -34.15 -26.27
C ARG A 32 2.90 -34.68 -25.05
N HIS A 33 2.15 -34.62 -23.94
CA HIS A 33 2.04 -35.55 -22.81
C HIS A 33 3.32 -35.99 -22.14
N LEU A 34 3.46 -35.66 -20.85
CA LEU A 34 3.89 -36.59 -19.79
C LEU A 34 3.51 -35.98 -18.42
N THR A 35 3.18 -36.87 -17.49
CA THR A 35 2.39 -36.63 -16.28
C THR A 35 3.19 -36.07 -15.11
N GLN A 36 2.49 -35.22 -14.35
CA GLN A 36 2.86 -34.44 -13.19
C GLN A 36 3.17 -35.31 -11.96
N ASP A 37 4.24 -35.01 -11.21
CA ASP A 37 4.27 -35.34 -9.78
C ASP A 37 5.15 -34.41 -8.91
N SER A 38 4.64 -34.25 -7.69
CA SER A 38 4.92 -33.33 -6.57
C SER A 38 6.37 -33.06 -6.11
N ARG A 39 6.84 -31.78 -6.20
CA ARG A 39 7.82 -31.12 -5.27
C ARG A 39 7.68 -29.57 -5.27
N ILE A 40 6.62 -29.06 -4.64
CA ILE A 40 6.21 -27.64 -4.72
C ILE A 40 7.06 -26.71 -3.82
N SER A 41 7.68 -27.20 -2.73
CA SER A 41 8.52 -26.35 -1.86
C SER A 41 9.92 -26.12 -2.39
N ASP A 42 10.47 -27.10 -3.11
CA ASP A 42 11.87 -27.06 -3.53
C ASP A 42 12.06 -26.23 -4.80
N ALA A 43 11.02 -26.09 -5.65
CA ALA A 43 11.09 -25.34 -6.90
C ALA A 43 11.26 -23.82 -6.68
N PHE A 44 10.53 -23.22 -5.73
CA PHE A 44 10.67 -21.80 -5.39
C PHE A 44 11.98 -21.48 -4.67
N ALA A 45 12.39 -22.34 -3.73
CA ALA A 45 13.69 -22.25 -3.10
C ALA A 45 14.82 -22.37 -4.13
N ASN A 46 14.69 -23.30 -5.09
CA ASN A 46 15.63 -23.48 -6.18
C ASN A 46 15.58 -22.36 -7.22
N ALA A 47 14.47 -21.65 -7.45
CA ALA A 47 14.42 -20.54 -8.41
C ALA A 47 15.19 -19.32 -7.92
N ALA A 48 14.94 -18.89 -6.68
CA ALA A 48 15.69 -17.80 -6.05
C ALA A 48 17.14 -18.19 -5.74
N THR A 49 17.38 -19.46 -5.39
CA THR A 49 18.73 -19.99 -5.20
C THR A 49 19.45 -20.16 -6.54
N ARG A 50 18.79 -20.52 -7.64
CA ARG A 50 19.37 -20.54 -9.00
C ARG A 50 19.65 -19.13 -9.49
N LEU A 51 18.74 -18.17 -9.30
CA LEU A 51 19.03 -16.75 -9.55
C LEU A 51 20.22 -16.28 -8.70
N SER A 52 20.30 -16.67 -7.42
CA SER A 52 21.43 -16.33 -6.55
C SER A 52 22.73 -17.08 -6.90
N GLN A 53 22.67 -18.34 -7.37
CA GLN A 53 23.81 -19.20 -7.67
C GLN A 53 24.38 -18.94 -9.07
N HIS A 54 23.53 -18.68 -10.06
CA HIS A 54 23.92 -18.22 -11.39
C HIS A 54 24.60 -16.83 -11.32
N MET A 55 24.28 -16.04 -10.29
CA MET A 55 24.88 -14.73 -10.00
C MET A 55 26.13 -14.80 -9.09
N ALA A 56 26.32 -15.88 -8.34
CA ALA A 56 27.46 -16.08 -7.43
C ALA A 56 28.57 -16.99 -8.01
N GLY A 57 28.30 -17.68 -9.12
CA GLY A 57 29.14 -18.74 -9.65
C GLY A 57 29.75 -18.46 -11.02
N GLU A 58 30.65 -17.49 -11.15
CA GLU A 58 31.67 -17.49 -12.20
C GLU A 58 33.01 -16.96 -11.67
N ALA A 59 33.71 -17.84 -10.96
CA ALA A 59 35.13 -17.69 -10.64
C ALA A 59 35.97 -18.75 -11.38
N SER A 60 35.67 -19.03 -12.65
CA SER A 60 36.50 -19.86 -13.52
C SER A 60 37.01 -19.08 -14.74
N GLY A 61 38.19 -18.49 -14.58
CA GLY A 61 39.28 -18.54 -15.56
C GLY A 61 39.06 -18.10 -17.02
N SER A 62 37.99 -17.40 -17.36
CA SER A 62 37.80 -16.74 -18.66
C SER A 62 37.85 -15.23 -18.45
N ALA A 63 38.68 -14.53 -19.21
CA ALA A 63 38.84 -13.08 -19.17
C ALA A 63 37.58 -12.39 -19.74
N HIS A 64 36.49 -12.41 -18.99
CA HIS A 64 35.25 -11.76 -19.38
C HIS A 64 35.38 -10.25 -19.14
N GLY A 65 35.41 -9.47 -20.22
CA GLY A 65 35.40 -8.00 -20.18
C GLY A 65 34.07 -7.43 -19.68
N SER A 66 34.12 -6.27 -19.03
CA SER A 66 32.95 -5.48 -18.67
C SER A 66 32.59 -4.51 -19.79
N ASP A 67 31.86 -5.02 -20.78
CA ASP A 67 31.46 -4.23 -21.93
C ASP A 67 30.54 -3.06 -21.52
N PHE A 68 30.69 -1.94 -22.21
CA PHE A 68 29.86 -0.75 -22.06
C PHE A 68 29.37 -0.28 -23.42
N TYR A 69 28.05 -0.32 -23.60
CA TYR A 69 27.39 -0.02 -24.86
C TYR A 69 26.51 1.23 -24.75
N ARG A 70 26.33 1.88 -25.90
CA ARG A 70 25.37 2.95 -26.11
C ARG A 70 24.46 2.62 -27.29
N TYR A 71 23.16 2.72 -27.09
CA TYR A 71 22.16 2.64 -28.14
C TYR A 71 21.54 4.01 -28.42
N HIS A 72 21.40 4.36 -29.69
CA HIS A 72 20.80 5.63 -30.11
C HIS A 72 19.30 5.47 -30.37
N THR A 73 18.46 6.19 -29.64
CA THR A 73 16.99 6.11 -29.81
C THR A 73 16.45 7.12 -30.83
N ARG A 74 17.21 8.17 -31.15
CA ARG A 74 16.81 9.27 -32.02
C ARG A 74 18.02 9.90 -32.72
N GLY A 75 17.77 10.74 -33.74
CA GLY A 75 18.82 11.41 -34.52
C GLY A 75 19.30 10.60 -35.73
N LEU A 76 20.41 11.01 -36.34
CA LEU A 76 20.97 10.39 -37.55
C LEU A 76 21.47 8.96 -37.34
N ASP A 77 21.80 8.62 -36.10
CA ASP A 77 22.30 7.29 -35.70
C ASP A 77 21.23 6.42 -35.02
N ALA A 78 19.96 6.81 -35.04
CA ALA A 78 18.87 6.05 -34.44
C ALA A 78 18.89 4.57 -34.88
N GLY A 79 18.75 3.66 -33.92
CA GLY A 79 18.80 2.21 -34.15
C GLY A 79 20.20 1.60 -34.12
N LYS A 80 21.26 2.40 -33.96
CA LYS A 80 22.64 1.90 -33.91
C LYS A 80 23.13 1.69 -32.47
N TRP A 81 24.00 0.69 -32.33
CA TRP A 81 24.77 0.40 -31.12
C TRP A 81 26.23 0.82 -31.30
N ASP A 82 26.77 1.52 -30.31
CA ASP A 82 28.19 1.79 -30.17
C ASP A 82 28.74 0.99 -28.99
N LEU A 83 29.84 0.27 -29.19
CA LEU A 83 30.67 -0.23 -28.11
C LEU A 83 31.58 0.90 -27.63
N LEU A 84 31.37 1.40 -26.42
CA LEU A 84 32.14 2.48 -25.82
C LEU A 84 33.41 1.97 -25.14
N ALA A 85 33.33 0.81 -24.48
CA ALA A 85 34.48 0.15 -23.88
C ALA A 85 34.25 -1.37 -23.88
N PHE A 86 35.25 -2.15 -24.29
CA PHE A 86 35.22 -3.61 -24.23
C PHE A 86 35.47 -4.14 -22.79
N ASP A 87 36.23 -3.40 -22.00
CA ASP A 87 36.48 -3.73 -20.61
C ASP A 87 36.69 -2.43 -19.83
N THR A 88 35.64 -1.98 -19.15
CA THR A 88 35.71 -0.78 -18.32
C THR A 88 36.74 -0.93 -17.21
N ALA A 89 36.94 -2.13 -16.62
CA ALA A 89 37.94 -2.35 -15.57
C ALA A 89 39.38 -2.19 -16.06
N ALA A 90 39.68 -2.58 -17.30
CA ALA A 90 41.01 -2.39 -17.89
C ALA A 90 41.43 -0.91 -17.95
N THR A 91 40.46 0.01 -17.95
CA THR A 91 40.69 1.47 -17.96
C THR A 91 40.38 2.16 -16.63
N GLY A 92 40.25 1.40 -15.52
CA GLY A 92 39.98 1.94 -14.20
C GLY A 92 38.50 2.26 -13.91
N GLY A 93 37.59 1.81 -14.78
CA GLY A 93 36.15 1.83 -14.57
C GLY A 93 35.65 0.62 -13.76
N PRO A 94 34.32 0.45 -13.61
CA PRO A 94 33.76 -0.66 -12.85
C PRO A 94 34.11 -2.01 -13.52
N PRO A 95 34.39 -3.07 -12.75
CA PRO A 95 34.55 -4.41 -13.28
C PRO A 95 33.20 -5.02 -13.67
N LEU A 96 33.23 -6.21 -14.24
CA LEU A 96 32.01 -6.97 -14.52
C LEU A 96 31.35 -7.31 -13.18
N ILE A 97 30.17 -6.73 -12.96
CA ILE A 97 29.38 -6.91 -11.75
C ILE A 97 27.96 -7.30 -12.14
N SER A 98 27.42 -8.30 -11.46
CA SER A 98 26.05 -8.76 -11.67
C SER A 98 25.08 -8.00 -10.79
N ASP A 99 23.85 -7.84 -11.28
CA ASP A 99 22.72 -7.25 -10.54
C ASP A 99 23.02 -5.88 -9.91
N HIS A 100 23.87 -5.12 -10.60
CA HIS A 100 24.22 -3.77 -10.25
C HIS A 100 23.09 -2.81 -10.63
N GLN A 101 22.97 -1.71 -9.90
CA GLN A 101 22.09 -0.61 -10.28
C GLN A 101 22.87 0.50 -10.96
N MET A 102 22.21 1.17 -11.90
CA MET A 102 22.74 2.29 -12.63
C MET A 102 21.78 3.46 -12.54
N GLU A 103 22.30 4.65 -12.27
CA GLU A 103 21.55 5.91 -12.32
C GLU A 103 22.30 6.92 -13.18
N ILE A 104 21.58 7.84 -13.84
CA ILE A 104 22.20 8.87 -14.69
C ILE A 104 21.73 10.25 -14.29
N ASP A 105 22.68 11.15 -14.04
CA ASP A 105 22.42 12.58 -14.10
C ASP A 105 22.54 13.02 -15.56
N CYS A 106 21.40 13.15 -16.23
CA CYS A 106 21.35 13.54 -17.64
C CYS A 106 21.96 14.92 -17.87
N GLU A 107 21.81 15.85 -16.92
CA GLU A 107 22.31 17.21 -17.11
C GLU A 107 23.82 17.29 -16.96
N ARG A 108 24.37 16.59 -15.96
CA ARG A 108 25.81 16.48 -15.71
C ARG A 108 26.51 15.49 -16.63
N GLN A 109 25.75 14.65 -17.33
CA GLN A 109 26.26 13.57 -18.18
C GLN A 109 27.14 12.59 -17.38
N MET A 110 26.65 12.20 -16.19
CA MET A 110 27.36 11.29 -15.28
C MET A 110 26.51 10.06 -15.01
N ILE A 111 27.10 8.88 -15.19
CA ILE A 111 26.49 7.59 -14.85
C ILE A 111 27.10 7.10 -13.54
N TYR A 112 26.24 6.78 -12.60
CA TYR A 112 26.59 6.17 -11.32
C TYR A 112 26.27 4.69 -11.39
N VAL A 113 27.21 3.86 -10.94
CA VAL A 113 27.08 2.40 -10.91
C VAL A 113 27.34 1.94 -9.50
N PHE A 114 26.40 1.17 -8.94
CA PHE A 114 26.54 0.61 -7.60
C PHE A 114 26.30 -0.90 -7.61
N GLY A 115 27.18 -1.63 -6.94
CA GLY A 115 27.13 -3.08 -6.79
C GLY A 115 27.45 -3.52 -5.36
N GLY A 116 27.70 -4.81 -5.16
CA GLY A 116 28.01 -5.38 -3.84
C GLY A 116 26.78 -5.84 -3.04
N ARG A 117 25.58 -5.73 -3.62
CA ARG A 117 24.32 -6.33 -3.16
C ARG A 117 23.43 -6.58 -4.38
N ALA A 118 22.60 -7.61 -4.33
CA ALA A 118 21.74 -8.04 -5.43
C ALA A 118 20.30 -7.54 -5.21
N GLY A 119 19.55 -7.23 -6.27
CA GLY A 119 18.12 -6.92 -6.25
C GLY A 119 17.74 -5.74 -5.37
N HIS A 120 18.70 -4.85 -5.11
CA HIS A 120 18.53 -3.63 -4.33
C HIS A 120 17.99 -2.50 -5.21
N SER A 121 17.44 -1.47 -4.58
CA SER A 121 17.04 -0.25 -5.26
C SER A 121 18.11 0.83 -5.09
N MET A 122 18.32 1.61 -6.14
CA MET A 122 19.07 2.85 -6.12
C MET A 122 18.25 3.88 -6.89
N VAL A 123 18.15 5.11 -6.38
CA VAL A 123 17.54 6.24 -7.10
C VAL A 123 18.40 7.48 -6.90
N LEU A 124 18.38 8.39 -7.88
CA LEU A 124 19.12 9.65 -7.83
C LEU A 124 18.18 10.84 -7.60
N ASP A 125 18.35 11.52 -6.47
CA ASP A 125 17.83 12.87 -6.30
C ASP A 125 18.78 13.86 -6.97
N THR A 126 18.41 14.31 -8.17
CA THR A 126 19.22 15.21 -9.00
C THR A 126 19.33 16.62 -8.44
N LYS A 127 18.36 17.07 -7.63
CA LYS A 127 18.40 18.41 -7.02
C LYS A 127 19.43 18.46 -5.90
N SER A 128 19.44 17.44 -5.05
CA SER A 128 20.38 17.34 -3.93
C SER A 128 21.69 16.60 -4.29
N GLN A 129 21.80 16.03 -5.49
CA GLN A 129 22.92 15.18 -5.90
C GLN A 129 23.21 14.07 -4.88
N THR A 130 22.15 13.37 -4.49
CA THR A 130 22.21 12.31 -3.50
C THR A 130 21.65 11.01 -4.09
N LEU A 131 22.45 9.94 -4.00
CA LEU A 131 21.97 8.59 -4.29
C LEU A 131 21.33 8.00 -3.04
N LEU A 132 20.10 7.50 -3.17
CA LEU A 132 19.42 6.75 -2.12
C LEU A 132 19.46 5.28 -2.49
N ILE A 133 20.11 4.47 -1.63
CA ILE A 133 20.40 3.05 -1.88
C ILE A 133 19.80 2.23 -0.75
N PHE A 134 18.96 1.25 -1.07
CA PHE A 134 18.22 0.52 -0.05
C PHE A 134 17.77 -0.88 -0.45
N GLY A 135 17.62 -1.73 0.57
CA GLY A 135 17.14 -3.10 0.46
C GLY A 135 18.01 -4.01 -0.39
N GLY A 136 17.37 -5.01 -1.01
CA GLY A 136 18.03 -6.07 -1.77
C GLY A 136 18.55 -7.19 -0.88
N GLN A 137 19.50 -7.95 -1.40
CA GLN A 137 20.08 -9.12 -0.76
C GLN A 137 21.60 -8.96 -0.66
N ARG A 138 22.14 -9.33 0.50
CA ARG A 138 23.57 -9.55 0.69
C ARG A 138 23.77 -10.87 1.41
N GLU A 139 24.68 -11.69 0.90
CA GLU A 139 24.82 -13.09 1.33
C GLU A 139 23.45 -13.81 1.19
N ASP A 140 22.95 -14.48 2.22
CA ASP A 140 21.64 -15.12 2.25
C ASP A 140 20.59 -14.31 3.06
N ARG A 141 20.78 -13.00 3.18
CA ARG A 141 19.88 -12.12 3.93
C ARG A 141 19.28 -11.05 3.04
N TYR A 142 17.95 -10.95 3.08
CA TYR A 142 17.22 -9.80 2.56
C TYR A 142 17.38 -8.64 3.53
N LEU A 143 17.61 -7.46 2.98
CA LEU A 143 17.93 -6.25 3.71
C LEU A 143 16.72 -5.32 3.74
N SER A 144 16.61 -4.58 4.84
CA SER A 144 15.74 -3.42 4.97
C SER A 144 16.53 -2.21 5.44
N ASP A 145 17.78 -2.07 4.98
CA ASP A 145 18.62 -0.91 5.24
C ASP A 145 18.42 0.18 4.18
N MET A 146 18.77 1.42 4.50
CA MET A 146 18.73 2.54 3.56
C MET A 146 19.81 3.56 3.88
N PHE A 147 20.53 3.97 2.83
CA PHE A 147 21.64 4.91 2.90
C PHE A 147 21.45 6.05 1.91
N ALA A 148 21.94 7.22 2.30
CA ALA A 148 22.08 8.38 1.44
C ALA A 148 23.55 8.64 1.17
N PHE A 149 23.94 8.68 -0.10
CA PHE A 149 25.29 9.04 -0.53
C PHE A 149 25.27 10.39 -1.24
N HIS A 150 25.76 11.42 -0.56
CA HIS A 150 25.86 12.76 -1.12
C HIS A 150 27.11 12.84 -2.02
N ILE A 151 26.88 12.99 -3.31
CA ILE A 151 27.91 12.88 -4.35
C ILE A 151 28.99 13.97 -4.21
N PRO A 152 28.66 15.26 -4.02
CA PRO A 152 29.67 16.33 -3.98
C PRO A 152 30.69 16.21 -2.84
N THR A 153 30.26 15.72 -1.67
CA THR A 153 31.14 15.58 -0.49
C THR A 153 31.61 14.16 -0.26
N SER A 154 31.15 13.19 -1.06
CA SER A 154 31.42 11.76 -0.88
C SER A 154 31.09 11.25 0.52
N THR A 155 30.00 11.75 1.11
CA THR A 155 29.59 11.37 2.47
C THR A 155 28.42 10.41 2.43
N VAL A 156 28.50 9.34 3.24
CA VAL A 156 27.43 8.38 3.45
C VAL A 156 26.72 8.68 4.76
N THR A 157 25.40 8.74 4.72
CA THR A 157 24.52 8.83 5.88
C THR A 157 23.64 7.58 5.93
N GLU A 158 23.65 6.87 7.06
CA GLU A 158 22.68 5.80 7.31
C GLU A 158 21.34 6.43 7.70
N LEU A 159 20.30 6.17 6.89
CA LEU A 159 18.94 6.63 7.19
C LEU A 159 18.20 5.60 8.05
N TYR A 160 18.34 4.33 7.68
CA TYR A 160 17.76 3.21 8.43
C TYR A 160 18.72 2.01 8.41
N SER A 161 18.97 1.43 9.58
CA SER A 161 19.50 0.07 9.69
C SER A 161 18.42 -1.00 9.47
N ASN A 162 17.16 -0.63 9.70
CA ASN A 162 15.97 -1.46 9.45
C ASN A 162 14.73 -0.54 9.27
N PHE A 163 14.37 -0.23 8.03
CA PHE A 163 13.19 0.59 7.73
C PHE A 163 11.87 -0.14 8.00
N SER A 164 11.85 -1.47 8.04
CA SER A 164 10.65 -2.25 8.40
C SER A 164 10.23 -1.98 9.85
N ALA A 165 11.21 -1.85 10.75
CA ALA A 165 10.98 -1.44 12.13
C ALA A 165 10.46 0.01 12.27
N ALA A 166 10.66 0.83 11.25
CA ALA A 166 10.15 2.20 11.16
C ALA A 166 8.82 2.30 10.37
N GLY A 167 8.12 1.17 10.16
CA GLY A 167 6.85 1.12 9.45
C GLY A 167 6.96 1.06 7.92
N GLY A 168 8.16 0.81 7.39
CA GLY A 168 8.40 0.54 5.97
C GLY A 168 8.12 -0.91 5.56
N PRO A 169 8.40 -1.27 4.29
CA PRO A 169 8.21 -2.61 3.76
C PRO A 169 9.08 -3.66 4.48
N ASP A 170 8.67 -4.92 4.40
CA ASP A 170 9.51 -6.04 4.82
C ASP A 170 10.73 -6.19 3.89
N PRO A 171 11.84 -6.80 4.37
CA PRO A 171 13.03 -7.03 3.56
C PRO A 171 12.70 -7.76 2.26
N CYS A 172 13.13 -7.18 1.14
CA CYS A 172 12.69 -7.59 -0.18
C CYS A 172 13.85 -7.73 -1.18
N PHE A 173 13.80 -8.78 -2.00
CA PHE A 173 14.73 -9.05 -3.08
C PHE A 173 14.09 -8.78 -4.45
N THR A 174 14.86 -8.20 -5.37
CA THR A 174 14.44 -7.73 -6.71
C THR A 174 13.37 -6.63 -6.66
N GLN A 175 13.35 -5.86 -5.57
CA GLN A 175 12.54 -4.65 -5.52
C GLN A 175 13.04 -3.64 -6.56
N ARG A 176 12.12 -2.84 -7.08
CA ARG A 176 12.44 -1.70 -7.92
C ARG A 176 11.90 -0.42 -7.30
N ALA A 177 12.54 0.69 -7.63
CA ALA A 177 12.09 1.98 -7.20
C ALA A 177 12.29 3.03 -8.28
N VAL A 178 11.45 4.06 -8.25
CA VAL A 178 11.57 5.26 -9.05
C VAL A 178 11.31 6.48 -8.16
N ILE A 179 11.78 7.64 -8.56
CA ILE A 179 11.75 8.86 -7.76
C ILE A 179 11.04 10.00 -8.49
N ASP A 180 10.14 10.69 -7.78
CA ASP A 180 9.68 12.03 -8.12
C ASP A 180 10.47 13.05 -7.28
N VAL A 181 11.46 13.68 -7.92
CA VAL A 181 12.34 14.67 -7.28
C VAL A 181 11.62 16.00 -6.99
N ASP A 182 10.43 16.23 -7.56
CA ASP A 182 9.63 17.43 -7.28
C ASP A 182 8.83 17.30 -6.00
N THR A 183 8.27 16.13 -5.75
CA THR A 183 7.51 15.84 -4.54
C THR A 183 8.38 15.21 -3.44
N GLN A 184 9.64 14.88 -3.74
CA GLN A 184 10.57 14.17 -2.86
C GLN A 184 9.97 12.84 -2.38
N GLU A 185 9.48 12.07 -3.35
CA GLU A 185 8.85 10.79 -3.13
C GLU A 185 9.55 9.70 -3.92
N ILE A 186 9.75 8.56 -3.29
CA ILE A 186 10.20 7.34 -3.93
C ILE A 186 9.01 6.40 -3.97
N TYR A 187 8.74 5.82 -5.13
CA TYR A 187 7.74 4.77 -5.34
C TYR A 187 8.45 3.44 -5.43
N ILE A 188 8.14 2.53 -4.52
CA ILE A 188 8.78 1.23 -4.36
C ILE A 188 7.80 0.14 -4.80
N PHE A 189 8.31 -0.79 -5.60
CA PHE A 189 7.60 -1.94 -6.13
C PHE A 189 8.31 -3.20 -5.64
N GLY A 190 7.66 -3.88 -4.70
CA GLY A 190 8.20 -5.08 -4.06
C GLY A 190 8.33 -6.26 -5.02
N GLY A 191 9.15 -7.22 -4.62
CA GLY A 191 9.40 -8.49 -5.27
C GLY A 191 9.27 -9.63 -4.25
N LEU A 192 10.34 -10.42 -4.09
CA LEU A 192 10.33 -11.58 -3.21
C LEU A 192 10.61 -11.19 -1.75
N THR A 193 9.78 -11.66 -0.83
CA THR A 193 10.00 -11.52 0.62
C THR A 193 10.25 -12.87 1.27
N ARG A 194 10.81 -12.85 2.48
CA ARG A 194 11.03 -14.06 3.30
C ARG A 194 10.60 -13.77 4.73
N SER A 195 9.77 -14.66 5.28
CA SER A 195 9.36 -14.58 6.69
C SER A 195 10.53 -14.84 7.64
N LYS A 196 11.46 -15.73 7.26
CA LYS A 196 12.69 -16.07 7.99
C LYS A 196 13.80 -16.40 7.00
N PRO A 197 15.10 -16.28 7.37
CA PRO A 197 16.22 -16.54 6.46
C PRO A 197 16.15 -17.90 5.75
N SER A 198 15.72 -18.95 6.46
CA SER A 198 15.60 -20.32 5.95
C SER A 198 14.25 -20.64 5.28
N ALA A 199 13.31 -19.71 5.27
CA ALA A 199 11.99 -19.91 4.66
C ALA A 199 12.09 -19.74 3.14
N PRO A 200 11.27 -20.45 2.35
CA PRO A 200 11.20 -20.22 0.92
C PRO A 200 10.73 -18.77 0.66
N PRO A 201 11.26 -18.12 -0.39
CA PRO A 201 10.79 -16.80 -0.78
C PRO A 201 9.36 -16.86 -1.30
N VAL A 202 8.59 -15.82 -1.00
CA VAL A 202 7.17 -15.70 -1.38
C VAL A 202 6.92 -14.37 -2.07
N LEU A 203 5.91 -14.34 -2.93
CA LEU A 203 5.35 -13.12 -3.48
C LEU A 203 4.21 -12.65 -2.58
N GLU A 204 4.26 -11.41 -2.10
CA GLU A 204 3.17 -10.83 -1.33
C GLU A 204 1.99 -10.49 -2.24
N SER A 205 0.82 -11.05 -1.93
CA SER A 205 -0.42 -10.83 -2.68
C SER A 205 -1.15 -9.53 -2.31
N GLU A 206 -0.92 -8.98 -1.11
CA GLU A 206 -1.77 -7.93 -0.53
C GLU A 206 -1.14 -6.52 -0.53
N SER A 207 -0.54 -6.12 -1.65
CA SER A 207 0.06 -4.79 -1.91
C SER A 207 1.56 -4.67 -1.61
N PRO A 208 2.42 -4.96 -2.62
CA PRO A 208 3.87 -4.76 -2.52
C PRO A 208 4.31 -3.31 -2.80
N TYR A 209 3.38 -2.34 -2.85
CA TYR A 209 3.66 -0.97 -3.32
C TYR A 209 3.72 0.03 -2.18
N TRP A 210 4.81 0.80 -2.14
CA TRP A 210 5.10 1.73 -1.05
C TRP A 210 5.52 3.09 -1.58
N ILE A 211 5.20 4.13 -0.80
CA ILE A 211 5.74 5.48 -0.96
C ILE A 211 6.68 5.74 0.21
N TYR A 212 7.87 6.26 -0.10
CA TYR A 212 8.75 6.89 0.87
C TYR A 212 8.83 8.38 0.57
N ARG A 213 8.36 9.23 1.49
CA ARG A 213 8.41 10.69 1.37
C ARG A 213 9.49 11.24 2.30
N TYR A 214 10.29 12.18 1.83
CA TYR A 214 11.39 12.76 2.61
C TYR A 214 11.51 14.27 2.38
N ASP A 215 11.86 15.02 3.42
CA ASP A 215 12.07 16.49 3.31
C ASP A 215 13.51 16.81 2.88
N ARG A 216 14.48 16.03 3.38
CA ARG A 216 15.88 16.06 2.92
C ARG A 216 16.39 14.64 2.74
N PRO A 217 17.28 14.41 1.77
CA PRO A 217 17.75 13.06 1.47
C PRO A 217 18.67 12.50 2.56
N ASP A 218 19.22 13.34 3.45
CA ASP A 218 20.15 12.97 4.51
C ASP A 218 19.49 12.75 5.88
N ILE A 219 18.15 12.84 5.95
CA ILE A 219 17.38 12.54 7.16
C ILE A 219 16.32 11.46 6.88
N PRO A 220 15.97 10.63 7.86
CA PRO A 220 14.89 9.66 7.72
C PRO A 220 13.55 10.32 7.38
N GLY A 221 12.83 9.76 6.42
CA GLY A 221 11.51 10.19 5.96
C GLY A 221 10.35 9.38 6.55
N LYS A 222 9.22 9.36 5.86
CA LYS A 222 8.01 8.60 6.24
C LYS A 222 7.66 7.57 5.16
N TRP A 223 7.42 6.34 5.61
CA TRP A 223 6.89 5.26 4.78
C TRP A 223 5.37 5.27 4.80
N SER A 224 4.74 4.92 3.68
CA SER A 224 3.30 4.77 3.57
C SER A 224 2.97 3.71 2.52
N LYS A 225 2.00 2.85 2.81
CA LYS A 225 1.50 1.87 1.83
C LYS A 225 0.68 2.58 0.75
N LEU A 226 0.85 2.17 -0.49
CA LEU A 226 -0.12 2.50 -1.54
C LEU A 226 -1.34 1.61 -1.35
N VAL A 227 -2.46 2.25 -1.04
CA VAL A 227 -3.75 1.57 -0.86
C VAL A 227 -4.55 1.70 -2.15
N PRO A 228 -5.06 0.59 -2.71
CA PRO A 228 -5.99 0.62 -3.82
C PRO A 228 -7.20 1.52 -3.60
N GLU A 229 -7.72 2.08 -4.68
CA GLU A 229 -9.09 2.60 -4.67
C GLU A 229 -10.08 1.44 -4.42
N LYS A 230 -11.09 1.67 -3.57
CA LYS A 230 -11.91 0.62 -2.93
C LYS A 230 -12.79 -0.21 -3.89
N ASP A 231 -12.80 0.08 -5.19
CA ASP A 231 -13.62 -0.63 -6.19
C ASP A 231 -12.82 -1.16 -7.39
N ALA A 232 -11.49 -1.21 -7.26
CA ALA A 232 -10.56 -1.54 -8.35
C ALA A 232 -10.12 -3.02 -8.38
N GLU A 233 -10.91 -3.97 -7.87
CA GLU A 233 -10.53 -5.40 -7.81
C GLU A 233 -10.12 -5.99 -9.18
N SER A 234 -10.53 -5.36 -10.29
CA SER A 234 -10.20 -5.78 -11.65
C SER A 234 -8.98 -5.09 -12.29
N SER A 235 -8.24 -4.21 -11.60
CA SER A 235 -7.20 -3.38 -12.25
C SER A 235 -5.83 -3.33 -11.56
N TRP A 236 -5.40 -4.44 -10.96
CA TRP A 236 -4.06 -4.52 -10.35
C TRP A 236 -3.12 -5.46 -11.11
N PRO A 237 -1.84 -5.09 -11.25
CA PRO A 237 -0.82 -6.05 -11.67
C PRO A 237 -0.77 -7.23 -10.72
N GLN A 238 -0.78 -8.44 -11.27
CA GLN A 238 -0.49 -9.64 -10.48
C GLN A 238 0.84 -9.50 -9.73
N PRO A 239 0.96 -10.04 -8.50
CA PRO A 239 2.21 -10.08 -7.76
C PRO A 239 3.34 -10.65 -8.62
N ARG A 240 4.51 -10.02 -8.57
CA ARG A 240 5.62 -10.36 -9.47
C ARG A 240 6.97 -9.95 -8.92
N TYR A 241 8.03 -10.58 -9.39
CA TYR A 241 9.41 -10.22 -9.09
C TYR A 241 10.23 -10.07 -10.37
N ALA A 242 11.44 -9.50 -10.25
CA ALA A 242 12.33 -9.22 -11.38
C ALA A 242 11.66 -8.43 -12.53
N HIS A 243 10.69 -7.58 -12.20
CA HIS A 243 10.03 -6.68 -13.15
C HIS A 243 10.88 -5.41 -13.34
N GLN A 244 10.53 -4.59 -14.33
CA GLN A 244 11.16 -3.28 -14.55
C GLN A 244 10.12 -2.17 -14.44
N VAL A 245 10.51 -1.05 -13.82
CA VAL A 245 9.70 0.17 -13.76
C VAL A 245 10.47 1.37 -14.31
N VAL A 246 9.73 2.33 -14.84
CA VAL A 246 10.23 3.65 -15.27
C VAL A 246 9.23 4.72 -14.88
N TYR A 247 9.70 5.95 -14.68
CA TYR A 247 8.87 7.07 -14.25
C TYR A 247 8.90 8.19 -15.30
N ASP A 248 7.72 8.66 -15.71
CA ASP A 248 7.57 9.87 -16.49
C ASP A 248 7.25 11.05 -15.57
N ALA A 249 8.25 11.91 -15.37
CA ALA A 249 8.13 13.11 -14.54
C ALA A 249 7.12 14.13 -15.09
N LYS A 250 6.80 14.11 -16.40
CA LYS A 250 5.85 15.05 -17.02
C LYS A 250 4.41 14.66 -16.73
N SER A 251 4.06 13.40 -16.92
CA SER A 251 2.72 12.88 -16.65
C SER A 251 2.54 12.43 -15.20
N LYS A 252 3.62 12.40 -14.40
CA LYS A 252 3.64 11.87 -13.03
C LYS A 252 3.16 10.41 -12.97
N THR A 253 3.54 9.62 -13.98
CA THR A 253 3.09 8.23 -14.16
C THR A 253 4.24 7.26 -14.02
N VAL A 254 4.04 6.17 -13.30
CA VAL A 254 4.96 5.03 -13.29
C VAL A 254 4.48 4.01 -14.31
N TYR A 255 5.39 3.48 -15.12
CA TYR A 255 5.14 2.35 -16.01
C TYR A 255 5.88 1.13 -15.52
N MET A 256 5.24 -0.02 -15.55
CA MET A 256 5.81 -1.32 -15.19
C MET A 256 5.68 -2.29 -16.37
N HIS A 257 6.71 -3.08 -16.61
CA HIS A 257 6.70 -4.10 -17.65
C HIS A 257 7.26 -5.43 -17.14
N GLY A 258 6.54 -6.50 -17.49
CA GLY A 258 6.97 -7.88 -17.35
C GLY A 258 7.31 -8.31 -15.93
N GLY A 259 8.28 -9.22 -15.80
CA GLY A 259 8.65 -9.87 -14.54
C GLY A 259 8.24 -11.34 -14.51
N ASN A 260 8.14 -11.90 -13.33
CA ASN A 260 7.76 -13.30 -13.13
C ASN A 260 6.68 -13.41 -12.04
N GLY A 261 5.55 -14.05 -12.37
CA GLY A 261 4.37 -14.20 -11.50
C GLY A 261 4.44 -15.37 -10.52
N GLY A 262 5.52 -16.15 -10.53
CA GLY A 262 5.64 -17.39 -9.77
C GLY A 262 5.18 -18.63 -10.55
N LEU A 263 4.89 -19.72 -9.84
CA LEU A 263 4.29 -20.93 -10.42
C LEU A 263 2.77 -20.77 -10.48
N ASP A 264 2.14 -21.17 -11.59
CA ASP A 264 0.68 -21.19 -11.72
C ASP A 264 0.07 -22.15 -10.67
N THR A 265 -0.67 -21.60 -9.71
CA THR A 265 -1.37 -22.36 -8.67
C THR A 265 -2.75 -22.87 -9.11
N GLU A 266 -3.15 -22.64 -10.37
CA GLU A 266 -4.51 -22.96 -10.84
C GLU A 266 -4.71 -24.42 -11.29
N ASP A 267 -3.65 -25.21 -11.46
CA ASP A 267 -3.73 -26.61 -11.94
C ASP A 267 -3.50 -27.68 -10.86
N THR A 268 -3.78 -27.40 -9.58
CA THR A 268 -3.89 -28.47 -8.57
C THR A 268 -5.36 -28.84 -8.36
N PRO A 269 -5.84 -30.00 -8.86
CA PRO A 269 -7.14 -30.50 -8.46
C PRO A 269 -7.07 -30.81 -6.97
N SER A 270 -7.94 -30.17 -6.19
CA SER A 270 -8.34 -30.70 -4.91
C SER A 270 -9.05 -32.02 -5.21
N ASP A 271 -8.41 -33.15 -4.97
CA ASP A 271 -9.07 -34.29 -4.33
C ASP A 271 -8.05 -35.38 -3.99
N SER A 272 -8.24 -35.90 -2.79
CA SER A 272 -7.61 -37.08 -2.24
C SER A 272 -7.68 -38.29 -3.18
N GLU A 273 -6.57 -38.99 -3.39
CA GLU A 273 -6.42 -40.40 -2.98
C GLU A 273 -5.02 -40.95 -3.30
N THR A 274 -4.43 -41.54 -2.28
CA THR A 274 -3.15 -42.26 -2.23
C THR A 274 -3.04 -43.35 -3.30
N ARG A 275 -1.92 -43.42 -4.04
CA ARG A 275 -1.33 -44.71 -4.44
C ARG A 275 0.14 -44.58 -4.81
N GLY A 276 0.97 -45.38 -4.13
CA GLY A 276 2.42 -45.36 -4.27
C GLY A 276 2.91 -45.74 -5.67
N GLY A 277 3.95 -45.05 -6.09
CA GLY A 277 4.80 -45.36 -7.24
C GLY A 277 6.25 -45.11 -6.84
N GLU A 278 7.13 -45.99 -7.28
CA GLU A 278 8.53 -46.14 -6.88
C GLU A 278 9.41 -44.97 -7.36
N ALA A 279 10.48 -44.70 -6.62
CA ALA A 279 11.42 -43.62 -6.88
C ALA A 279 12.35 -43.97 -8.04
N ASP A 280 12.28 -43.22 -9.13
CA ASP A 280 13.32 -43.22 -10.16
C ASP A 280 14.40 -42.17 -9.83
N ASP A 281 15.62 -42.68 -9.78
CA ASP A 281 16.90 -42.04 -9.46
C ASP A 281 17.47 -41.37 -10.71
N ASP A 282 16.99 -40.19 -11.07
CA ASP A 282 17.69 -39.28 -11.99
C ASP A 282 17.34 -37.83 -11.65
N GLY A 283 18.24 -37.19 -10.89
CA GLY A 283 18.08 -35.89 -10.24
C GLY A 283 18.12 -34.67 -11.16
N GLN A 284 17.25 -34.58 -12.16
CA GLN A 284 16.97 -33.32 -12.86
C GLN A 284 15.56 -32.85 -12.56
N ALA A 285 15.46 -31.95 -11.57
CA ALA A 285 14.24 -31.18 -11.34
C ALA A 285 13.99 -30.27 -12.55
N GLN A 286 13.12 -30.72 -13.46
CA GLN A 286 12.50 -29.86 -14.48
C GLN A 286 11.98 -28.61 -13.76
N ALA A 287 12.47 -27.45 -14.18
CA ALA A 287 11.97 -26.18 -13.69
C ALA A 287 10.48 -26.15 -14.02
N GLY A 288 9.62 -26.22 -13.00
CA GLY A 288 8.19 -25.92 -13.19
C GLY A 288 8.08 -24.58 -13.89
N ASP A 289 7.20 -24.51 -14.88
CA ASP A 289 7.14 -23.40 -15.84
C ASP A 289 6.90 -22.09 -15.08
N MET A 290 7.97 -21.31 -14.95
CA MET A 290 7.97 -20.07 -14.19
C MET A 290 7.29 -19.03 -15.07
N LYS A 291 6.12 -18.54 -14.68
CA LYS A 291 5.31 -17.67 -15.53
C LYS A 291 5.98 -16.32 -15.75
N ARG A 292 6.63 -16.17 -16.90
CA ARG A 292 7.13 -14.88 -17.39
C ARG A 292 5.96 -14.02 -17.81
N LEU A 293 5.99 -12.76 -17.39
CA LEU A 293 4.97 -11.78 -17.70
C LEU A 293 5.49 -10.85 -18.78
N ASP A 294 4.62 -10.46 -19.70
CA ASP A 294 4.85 -9.52 -20.81
C ASP A 294 3.82 -8.36 -20.81
N ASP A 295 2.99 -8.30 -19.77
CA ASP A 295 2.00 -7.26 -19.57
C ASP A 295 2.66 -5.92 -19.22
N PHE A 296 1.95 -4.85 -19.58
CA PHE A 296 2.38 -3.47 -19.41
C PHE A 296 1.36 -2.70 -18.58
N TRP A 297 1.83 -2.13 -17.46
CA TRP A 297 1.00 -1.45 -16.49
C TRP A 297 1.37 0.03 -16.38
N ARG A 298 0.37 0.85 -16.06
CA ARG A 298 0.54 2.25 -15.66
C ARG A 298 -0.02 2.45 -14.27
N LEU A 299 0.69 3.22 -13.45
CA LEU A 299 0.26 3.67 -12.13
C LEU A 299 0.25 5.19 -12.10
N GLU A 300 -0.91 5.74 -11.76
CA GLU A 300 -1.10 7.18 -11.53
C GLU A 300 -1.53 7.36 -10.07
N ILE A 301 -0.83 8.24 -9.35
CA ILE A 301 -1.14 8.53 -7.95
C ILE A 301 -2.09 9.71 -7.91
N VAL A 302 -3.35 9.43 -7.61
CA VAL A 302 -4.38 10.46 -7.46
C VAL A 302 -4.29 11.04 -6.05
N ARG A 303 -4.05 12.35 -5.99
CA ARG A 303 -4.09 13.11 -4.74
C ARG A 303 -5.39 13.90 -4.69
N PRO A 304 -6.21 13.76 -3.64
CA PRO A 304 -7.35 14.63 -3.45
C PRO A 304 -6.90 16.09 -3.43
N SER A 305 -7.63 16.97 -4.12
CA SER A 305 -7.40 18.41 -4.03
C SER A 305 -7.78 18.93 -2.63
N GLU A 306 -7.25 20.09 -2.25
CA GLU A 306 -7.66 20.77 -1.01
C GLU A 306 -9.19 21.01 -0.98
N GLU A 307 -9.78 21.34 -2.12
CA GLU A 307 -11.22 21.51 -2.28
C GLU A 307 -11.99 20.21 -2.01
N GLU A 308 -11.50 19.07 -2.52
CA GLU A 308 -12.12 17.76 -2.30
C GLU A 308 -11.99 17.31 -0.84
N ILE A 309 -10.84 17.55 -0.21
CA ILE A 309 -10.63 17.29 1.22
C ILE A 309 -11.62 18.12 2.06
N THR A 310 -11.72 19.42 1.75
CA THR A 310 -12.63 20.36 2.43
C THR A 310 -14.09 19.95 2.26
N ARG A 311 -14.47 19.53 1.04
CA ARG A 311 -15.81 19.03 0.74
C ARG A 311 -16.15 17.80 1.58
N ARG A 312 -15.27 16.80 1.64
CA ARG A 312 -15.48 15.58 2.45
C ARG A 312 -15.57 15.87 3.94
N ALA A 313 -14.72 16.75 4.46
CA ALA A 313 -14.77 17.18 5.86
C ALA A 313 -16.10 17.89 6.17
N LEU A 314 -16.51 18.81 5.29
CA LEU A 314 -17.77 19.54 5.43
C LEU A 314 -18.99 18.62 5.31
N PHE A 315 -18.93 17.57 4.50
CA PHE A 315 -19.96 16.56 4.42
C PHE A 315 -20.15 15.84 5.76
N GLU A 316 -19.09 15.40 6.43
CA GLU A 316 -19.20 14.76 7.75
C GLU A 316 -19.76 15.70 8.82
N VAL A 317 -19.36 16.98 8.83
CA VAL A 317 -19.91 18.00 9.75
C VAL A 317 -21.39 18.25 9.47
N ARG A 318 -21.78 18.50 8.21
CA ARG A 318 -23.18 18.79 7.85
C ARG A 318 -24.08 17.57 8.06
N LYS A 319 -23.55 16.36 7.86
CA LYS A 319 -24.23 15.10 8.17
C LYS A 319 -24.53 14.96 9.66
N GLN A 320 -23.56 15.27 10.52
CA GLN A 320 -23.78 15.25 11.97
C GLN A 320 -24.75 16.35 12.41
N GLN A 321 -24.62 17.56 11.88
CA GLN A 321 -25.57 18.65 12.13
C GLN A 321 -27.01 18.26 11.73
N PHE A 322 -27.19 17.63 10.57
CA PHE A 322 -28.50 17.16 10.14
C PHE A 322 -29.11 16.14 11.10
N ARG A 323 -28.31 15.19 11.63
CA ARG A 323 -28.78 14.22 12.63
C ARG A 323 -29.29 14.91 13.89
N GLU A 324 -28.52 15.87 14.42
CA GLU A 324 -28.91 16.62 15.61
C GLU A 324 -30.16 17.49 15.35
N MET A 325 -30.29 18.08 14.15
CA MET A 325 -31.50 18.82 13.75
C MET A 325 -32.76 17.95 13.68
N CYS A 326 -32.64 16.66 13.35
CA CYS A 326 -33.76 15.72 13.38
C CYS A 326 -34.21 15.39 14.81
N GLU A 327 -33.32 15.52 15.80
CA GLU A 327 -33.63 15.28 17.22
C GLU A 327 -34.21 16.53 17.90
N ASP A 328 -33.65 17.71 17.59
CA ASP A 328 -33.88 18.94 18.37
C ASP A 328 -34.97 19.87 17.78
N GLY A 329 -35.46 19.60 16.57
CA GLY A 329 -36.26 20.59 15.83
C GLY A 329 -37.35 20.05 14.91
N PRO A 330 -38.15 20.96 14.31
CA PRO A 330 -39.21 20.58 13.39
C PRO A 330 -38.63 19.95 12.11
N PRO A 331 -39.16 18.80 11.65
CA PRO A 331 -38.61 18.03 10.53
C PRO A 331 -38.42 18.82 9.22
N ILE A 332 -39.24 19.85 8.99
CA ILE A 332 -39.17 20.71 7.80
C ILE A 332 -37.81 21.44 7.75
N LYS A 333 -37.30 21.94 8.88
CA LYS A 333 -36.00 22.63 8.91
C LYS A 333 -34.85 21.67 8.59
N ALA A 334 -34.90 20.45 9.15
CA ALA A 334 -33.92 19.42 8.87
C ALA A 334 -33.97 18.99 7.39
N LEU A 335 -35.17 18.81 6.82
CA LEU A 335 -35.35 18.48 5.40
C LEU A 335 -34.79 19.55 4.48
N THR A 336 -35.08 20.84 4.75
CA THR A 336 -34.50 21.94 3.98
C THR A 336 -32.97 21.91 4.08
N PHE A 337 -32.41 21.70 5.27
CA PHE A 337 -30.97 21.61 5.46
C PHE A 337 -30.34 20.44 4.69
N LEU A 338 -30.98 19.26 4.67
CA LEU A 338 -30.55 18.11 3.87
C LEU A 338 -30.53 18.43 2.37
N GLN A 339 -31.61 19.03 1.87
CA GLN A 339 -31.79 19.34 0.46
C GLN A 339 -30.86 20.45 -0.04
N THR A 340 -30.51 21.42 0.81
CA THR A 340 -29.66 22.55 0.40
C THR A 340 -28.22 22.40 0.86
N LYS A 341 -27.97 22.22 2.16
CA LYS A 341 -26.63 22.28 2.73
C LYS A 341 -25.93 20.94 2.66
N VAL A 342 -26.59 19.84 2.99
CA VAL A 342 -25.92 18.52 2.88
C VAL A 342 -25.72 18.17 1.40
N SER A 343 -26.76 18.30 0.58
CA SER A 343 -26.68 17.95 -0.86
C SER A 343 -25.61 18.73 -1.65
N GLU A 344 -25.29 19.97 -1.26
CA GLU A 344 -24.26 20.81 -1.90
C GLU A 344 -22.86 20.21 -1.79
N VAL A 345 -22.58 19.48 -0.71
CA VAL A 345 -21.25 18.91 -0.44
C VAL A 345 -21.21 17.41 -0.67
N VAL A 346 -22.28 16.82 -1.17
CA VAL A 346 -22.32 15.40 -1.52
C VAL A 346 -21.79 15.20 -2.93
N ASN A 347 -20.83 14.29 -3.09
CA ASN A 347 -20.49 13.78 -4.41
C ASN A 347 -21.55 12.76 -4.84
N HIS A 348 -22.44 13.15 -5.76
CA HIS A 348 -23.52 12.27 -6.24
C HIS A 348 -23.05 11.25 -7.28
N ASP A 349 -21.85 11.44 -7.84
CA ASP A 349 -21.23 10.48 -8.75
C ASP A 349 -20.55 9.32 -8.00
N ASP A 350 -20.23 9.51 -6.71
CA ASP A 350 -19.76 8.44 -5.82
C ASP A 350 -20.98 7.62 -5.33
N PRO A 351 -21.08 6.32 -5.68
CA PRO A 351 -22.21 5.48 -5.30
C PRO A 351 -22.35 5.29 -3.78
N GLU A 352 -21.23 5.23 -3.04
CA GLU A 352 -21.24 5.04 -1.58
C GLU A 352 -21.62 6.34 -0.87
N GLU A 353 -21.09 7.48 -1.31
CA GLU A 353 -21.46 8.79 -0.75
C GLU A 353 -22.94 9.12 -1.05
N ALA A 354 -23.39 8.88 -2.28
CA ALA A 354 -24.79 9.05 -2.68
C ALA A 354 -25.73 8.12 -1.89
N LYS A 355 -25.30 6.88 -1.59
CA LYS A 355 -26.04 5.95 -0.73
C LYS A 355 -26.08 6.43 0.70
N ALA A 356 -24.96 6.91 1.26
CA ALA A 356 -24.91 7.49 2.59
C ALA A 356 -25.87 8.68 2.71
N PHE A 357 -25.91 9.56 1.70
CA PHE A 357 -26.86 10.67 1.63
C PHE A 357 -28.33 10.21 1.60
N ARG A 358 -28.67 9.21 0.77
CA ARG A 358 -30.03 8.63 0.75
C ARG A 358 -30.44 8.03 2.09
N LEU A 359 -29.50 7.39 2.79
CA LEU A 359 -29.74 6.81 4.12
C LEU A 359 -30.04 7.87 5.19
N LEU A 360 -29.53 9.10 5.05
CA LEU A 360 -29.88 10.18 5.98
C LEU A 360 -31.37 10.51 5.94
N LEU A 361 -31.96 10.53 4.75
CA LEU A 361 -33.40 10.75 4.57
C LEU A 361 -34.21 9.61 5.20
N SER A 362 -33.89 8.36 4.88
CA SER A 362 -34.69 7.20 5.32
C SER A 362 -34.56 6.91 6.80
N THR A 363 -33.35 7.05 7.36
CA THR A 363 -33.04 6.55 8.70
C THR A 363 -33.31 7.58 9.79
N HIS A 364 -33.21 8.88 9.51
CA HIS A 364 -33.36 9.92 10.53
C HIS A 364 -34.61 10.78 10.33
N LEU A 365 -35.01 11.03 9.08
CA LEU A 365 -36.18 11.87 8.83
C LEU A 365 -37.48 11.07 8.82
N LEU A 366 -37.50 9.85 8.27
CA LEU A 366 -38.71 9.01 8.23
C LEU A 366 -38.95 8.19 9.51
N SER A 367 -37.90 7.85 10.26
CA SER A 367 -38.03 7.13 11.54
C SER A 367 -38.48 8.01 12.70
N ALA A 368 -38.23 9.33 12.62
CA ALA A 368 -38.75 10.34 13.54
C ALA A 368 -40.28 10.52 13.45
N PHE A 369 -40.93 9.89 12.46
CA PHE A 369 -42.38 9.77 12.38
C PHE A 369 -42.81 8.34 12.77
N PRO A 370 -43.28 8.09 14.00
CA PRO A 370 -44.09 6.92 14.26
C PRO A 370 -45.30 6.99 13.34
N ARG A 371 -45.48 5.99 12.47
CA ARG A 371 -46.75 5.74 11.78
C ARG A 371 -47.83 5.77 12.86
N ALA A 372 -48.75 6.74 12.79
CA ALA A 372 -49.87 6.82 13.71
C ALA A 372 -50.55 5.44 13.77
N ALA A 373 -50.44 4.78 14.93
CA ALA A 373 -51.11 3.52 15.17
C ALA A 373 -52.61 3.78 15.00
N VAL A 374 -53.21 3.11 14.03
CA VAL A 374 -54.66 3.06 13.83
C VAL A 374 -55.27 2.53 15.13
N GLY A 375 -56.18 3.31 15.70
CA GLY A 375 -56.60 3.19 17.10
C GLY A 375 -57.24 1.87 17.50
N ASP A 376 -57.02 1.51 18.76
CA ASP A 376 -57.78 0.51 19.50
C ASP A 376 -59.27 0.88 19.58
N PRO A 377 -60.19 -0.10 19.51
CA PRO A 377 -61.53 0.05 20.06
C PRO A 377 -61.60 -0.49 21.50
N MET A 378 -62.19 0.35 22.37
CA MET A 378 -62.55 0.14 23.78
C MET A 378 -63.58 -1.00 24.03
N PRO A 379 -63.81 -1.41 25.30
CA PRO A 379 -64.22 -2.76 25.71
C PRO A 379 -65.74 -2.93 25.93
N SER A 380 -66.21 -4.18 25.98
CA SER A 380 -67.56 -4.54 26.46
C SER A 380 -67.57 -5.66 27.52
N SER A 381 -68.44 -5.46 28.51
CA SER A 381 -68.81 -6.20 29.71
C SER A 381 -69.19 -7.71 29.58
N GLY A 382 -68.87 -8.53 30.61
CA GLY A 382 -69.10 -10.00 30.77
C GLY A 382 -70.55 -10.44 31.14
N PRO A 383 -70.85 -11.48 31.98
CA PRO A 383 -70.10 -12.63 32.58
C PRO A 383 -70.93 -13.99 32.49
N PRO A 384 -70.98 -14.94 33.47
CA PRO A 384 -69.97 -15.83 34.15
C PRO A 384 -70.28 -17.36 34.02
N SER A 385 -69.36 -18.28 34.39
CA SER A 385 -69.71 -19.55 35.09
C SER A 385 -68.50 -20.36 35.60
N VAL A 386 -68.77 -21.07 36.70
CA VAL A 386 -67.92 -21.82 37.65
C VAL A 386 -67.80 -23.31 37.30
N SER A 387 -66.64 -23.96 37.54
CA SER A 387 -66.51 -25.28 38.20
C SER A 387 -65.06 -25.79 38.26
N GLY A 388 -64.56 -26.12 39.47
CA GLY A 388 -63.34 -26.94 39.72
C GLY A 388 -63.60 -28.45 39.56
N PRO A 389 -62.83 -29.40 40.16
CA PRO A 389 -61.83 -29.24 41.23
C PRO A 389 -60.50 -30.08 41.12
N SER A 390 -59.51 -29.68 41.94
CA SER A 390 -58.51 -30.43 42.77
C SER A 390 -57.72 -31.64 42.19
N THR A 391 -56.38 -31.76 42.34
CA THR A 391 -55.68 -32.07 43.61
C THR A 391 -54.13 -32.22 43.42
N VAL A 392 -53.33 -31.72 44.40
CA VAL A 392 -52.16 -32.37 45.08
C VAL A 392 -50.82 -32.44 44.29
N ARG A 393 -49.62 -32.05 44.77
CA ARG A 393 -48.99 -32.02 46.11
C ARG A 393 -47.72 -31.12 46.15
N GLU A 394 -47.39 -30.67 47.35
CA GLU A 394 -46.20 -29.89 47.80
C GLU A 394 -44.87 -30.67 47.72
N ASP A 395 -43.73 -29.97 47.67
CA ASP A 395 -42.76 -29.99 48.79
C ASP A 395 -41.75 -28.81 48.78
N SER A 396 -41.24 -28.49 49.98
CA SER A 396 -40.63 -27.23 50.45
C SER A 396 -39.05 -27.20 50.38
N PRO A 397 -38.28 -26.43 51.21
CA PRO A 397 -37.79 -25.05 51.00
C PRO A 397 -36.21 -24.91 51.10
N PRO A 398 -35.60 -23.70 51.23
CA PRO A 398 -34.21 -23.36 50.83
C PRO A 398 -33.16 -23.39 51.97
N PRO A 399 -31.90 -22.94 51.76
CA PRO A 399 -31.42 -21.79 52.55
C PRO A 399 -30.31 -20.88 51.92
N ARG A 400 -29.93 -19.87 52.71
CA ARG A 400 -29.12 -18.65 52.46
C ARG A 400 -27.62 -18.74 52.85
N LYS A 401 -26.78 -17.97 52.12
CA LYS A 401 -25.65 -17.05 52.47
C LYS A 401 -24.27 -17.50 53.06
N ARG A 402 -23.21 -16.86 52.49
CA ARG A 402 -21.79 -16.55 52.91
C ARG A 402 -20.72 -17.52 52.36
N SER A 403 -19.49 -17.17 51.91
CA SER A 403 -18.60 -15.99 51.94
C SER A 403 -17.44 -16.16 50.90
N ARG A 404 -16.78 -15.06 50.49
CA ARG A 404 -15.53 -14.89 49.67
C ARG A 404 -14.28 -15.62 50.27
N PRO A 405 -13.03 -15.61 49.68
CA PRO A 405 -12.48 -15.09 48.39
C PRO A 405 -11.49 -16.05 47.65
N SER A 406 -11.10 -15.77 46.38
CA SER A 406 -9.71 -15.78 45.81
C SER A 406 -9.67 -15.79 44.26
N SER A 407 -8.90 -14.84 43.69
CA SER A 407 -8.45 -14.67 42.28
C SER A 407 -7.31 -15.67 41.92
N PRO A 408 -6.86 -15.87 40.64
CA PRO A 408 -6.62 -14.86 39.58
C PRO A 408 -6.93 -15.23 38.11
N GLU A 409 -6.90 -14.18 37.27
CA GLU A 409 -7.06 -14.13 35.80
C GLU A 409 -5.90 -14.78 35.01
N PRO A 410 -6.09 -15.03 33.69
CA PRO A 410 -5.05 -14.88 32.69
C PRO A 410 -5.33 -13.69 31.75
N ALA A 411 -4.29 -12.87 31.56
CA ALA A 411 -4.24 -11.68 30.73
C ALA A 411 -4.21 -12.01 29.23
N ALA A 412 -5.02 -11.30 28.44
CA ALA A 412 -4.85 -11.15 27.00
C ALA A 412 -4.45 -9.68 26.72
N SER A 413 -3.28 -9.51 26.14
CA SER A 413 -2.64 -8.25 25.80
C SER A 413 -3.24 -7.63 24.53
N ALA A 414 -4.04 -6.59 24.70
CA ALA A 414 -4.37 -5.63 23.65
C ALA A 414 -3.45 -4.41 23.78
N SER A 415 -2.86 -3.99 22.67
CA SER A 415 -1.92 -2.87 22.55
C SER A 415 -2.55 -1.54 22.93
N ASN A 416 -1.97 -0.87 23.93
CA ASN A 416 -2.37 0.46 24.41
C ASN A 416 -2.02 1.56 23.38
N LEU A 417 -3.03 2.06 22.66
CA LEU A 417 -3.04 3.44 22.17
C LEU A 417 -3.25 4.35 23.39
N VAL A 418 -2.21 5.05 23.82
CA VAL A 418 -2.32 6.04 24.89
C VAL A 418 -3.11 7.22 24.34
N SER A 419 -4.33 7.45 24.84
CA SER A 419 -5.16 8.57 24.42
C SER A 419 -4.47 9.90 24.75
N VAL A 420 -4.12 10.68 23.74
CA VAL A 420 -3.54 12.04 23.87
C VAL A 420 -4.66 13.09 24.05
N VAL A 421 -5.81 12.70 24.59
CA VAL A 421 -6.92 13.62 24.87
C VAL A 421 -6.87 14.00 26.35
N ARG A 422 -6.56 15.26 26.63
CA ARG A 422 -6.82 15.84 27.96
C ARG A 422 -8.30 16.17 28.05
N TRP A 423 -8.98 15.55 29.01
CA TRP A 423 -10.41 15.67 29.29
C TRP A 423 -10.75 16.97 30.01
N GLU A 424 -10.38 18.11 29.44
CA GLU A 424 -10.82 19.41 29.96
C GLU A 424 -12.17 19.77 29.34
N THR A 425 -13.12 20.17 30.20
CA THR A 425 -14.49 20.53 29.81
C THR A 425 -14.47 21.77 28.92
N ASP A 426 -15.09 21.69 27.73
CA ASP A 426 -15.17 22.81 26.79
C ASP A 426 -15.98 23.96 27.41
N PRO A 427 -15.42 25.18 27.55
CA PRO A 427 -16.14 26.33 28.10
C PRO A 427 -17.35 26.76 27.25
N SER A 428 -17.45 26.34 25.99
CA SER A 428 -18.63 26.55 25.15
C SER A 428 -19.79 25.57 25.43
N GLU A 429 -19.54 24.45 26.13
CA GLU A 429 -20.59 23.58 26.67
C GLU A 429 -21.24 24.15 27.94
N ALA A 430 -20.76 25.26 28.49
CA ALA A 430 -21.31 25.83 29.73
C ALA A 430 -22.74 26.40 29.58
N GLU A 431 -23.19 26.70 28.35
CA GLU A 431 -24.50 27.30 28.09
C GLU A 431 -25.60 26.29 27.70
N GLY A 432 -25.26 25.01 27.49
CA GLY A 432 -26.21 23.93 27.21
C GLY A 432 -25.83 22.69 28.00
N GLY A 433 -26.77 22.11 28.76
CA GLY A 433 -26.50 20.91 29.56
C GLY A 433 -25.78 19.82 28.75
N ALA A 434 -24.92 19.04 29.44
CA ALA A 434 -24.05 18.04 28.81
C ALA A 434 -24.81 17.19 27.76
N PRO A 435 -24.21 16.95 26.58
CA PRO A 435 -24.87 16.20 25.52
C PRO A 435 -25.27 14.80 25.99
N SER A 436 -26.32 14.24 25.40
CA SER A 436 -26.70 12.85 25.68
C SER A 436 -25.51 11.91 25.37
N PRO A 437 -25.36 10.77 26.07
CA PRO A 437 -24.28 9.82 25.79
C PRO A 437 -24.23 9.38 24.32
N GLU A 438 -25.40 9.27 23.68
CA GLU A 438 -25.53 8.96 22.26
C GLU A 438 -24.97 10.08 21.38
N ARG A 439 -25.35 11.35 21.65
CA ARG A 439 -24.85 12.51 20.92
C ARG A 439 -23.35 12.68 21.08
N PHE A 440 -22.83 12.48 22.29
CA PHE A 440 -21.40 12.49 22.56
C PHE A 440 -20.67 11.45 21.71
N ARG A 441 -21.15 10.19 21.69
CA ARG A 441 -20.58 9.13 20.84
C ARG A 441 -20.56 9.52 19.36
N GLN A 442 -21.67 10.04 18.83
CA GLN A 442 -21.75 10.46 17.42
C GLN A 442 -20.76 11.58 17.08
N ARG A 443 -20.61 12.58 17.97
CA ARG A 443 -19.62 13.66 17.80
C ARG A 443 -18.18 13.14 17.85
N THR A 444 -17.89 12.17 18.73
CA THR A 444 -16.58 11.51 18.76
C THR A 444 -16.29 10.76 17.47
N GLU A 445 -17.25 9.99 16.94
CA GLU A 445 -17.08 9.31 15.64
C GLU A 445 -16.85 10.30 14.49
N MET A 446 -17.55 11.45 14.49
CA MET A 446 -17.32 12.50 13.50
C MET A 446 -15.90 13.08 13.64
N PHE A 447 -15.46 13.37 14.87
CA PHE A 447 -14.11 13.87 15.13
C PHE A 447 -13.04 12.89 14.61
N GLU A 448 -13.18 11.59 14.89
CA GLU A 448 -12.26 10.56 14.40
C GLU A 448 -12.21 10.50 12.87
N ARG A 449 -13.36 10.66 12.19
CA ARG A 449 -13.40 10.75 10.72
C ARG A 449 -12.72 12.00 10.18
N LEU A 450 -12.86 13.14 10.87
CA LEU A 450 -12.20 14.39 10.47
C LEU A 450 -10.69 14.33 10.65
N MET A 451 -10.19 13.60 11.66
CA MET A 451 -8.75 13.42 11.89
C MET A 451 -8.03 12.75 10.70
N VAL A 452 -8.74 11.99 9.86
CA VAL A 452 -8.16 11.39 8.65
C VAL A 452 -7.66 12.45 7.65
N PHE A 453 -8.23 13.66 7.67
CA PHE A 453 -7.84 14.76 6.79
C PHE A 453 -6.74 15.67 7.37
N ILE A 454 -6.34 15.42 8.61
CA ILE A 454 -5.40 16.28 9.34
C ILE A 454 -4.09 15.52 9.52
N ASN A 455 -2.96 16.20 9.27
CA ASN A 455 -1.66 15.58 9.44
C ASN A 455 -1.42 15.19 10.91
N GLU A 456 -0.71 14.09 11.15
CA GLU A 456 -0.41 13.58 12.50
C GLU A 456 0.42 14.56 13.35
N ASP A 457 1.19 15.44 12.71
CA ASP A 457 2.00 16.49 13.34
C ASP A 457 1.25 17.82 13.49
N ALA A 458 0.02 17.90 12.99
CA ALA A 458 -0.80 19.09 13.13
C ALA A 458 -1.08 19.35 14.61
N LYS A 459 -0.81 20.58 15.03
CA LYS A 459 -1.15 21.04 16.37
C LYS A 459 -2.54 21.63 16.37
N GLN A 460 -3.24 21.45 17.49
CA GLN A 460 -4.47 22.20 17.73
C GLN A 460 -4.16 23.69 17.58
N PRO A 461 -4.94 24.43 16.77
CA PRO A 461 -4.71 25.86 16.60
C PRO A 461 -4.87 26.59 17.94
N ASP A 462 -4.02 27.59 18.16
CA ASP A 462 -4.06 28.44 19.36
C ASP A 462 -5.34 29.30 19.44
N LYS A 463 -6.18 29.27 18.40
CA LYS A 463 -7.43 30.00 18.25
C LYS A 463 -8.55 29.06 17.81
N ASN A 464 -9.79 29.48 18.02
CA ASN A 464 -10.95 28.71 17.61
C ASN A 464 -10.96 28.56 16.07
N LEU A 465 -11.14 27.34 15.57
CA LEU A 465 -11.18 27.03 14.12
C LEU A 465 -12.24 27.85 13.40
N ILE A 466 -13.36 28.15 14.07
CA ILE A 466 -14.45 28.95 13.52
C ILE A 466 -14.02 30.39 13.21
N ASP A 467 -13.11 30.95 14.01
CA ASP A 467 -12.56 32.29 13.81
C ASP A 467 -11.57 32.31 12.64
N MET A 468 -11.07 31.15 12.20
CA MET A 468 -10.15 31.03 11.07
C MET A 468 -10.85 30.76 9.74
N ILE A 469 -12.02 30.10 9.79
CA ILE A 469 -12.81 29.72 8.60
C ILE A 469 -13.79 30.84 8.19
N SER A 470 -14.13 31.75 9.12
CA SER A 470 -15.10 32.83 8.88
C SER A 470 -14.52 34.09 8.25
N ASP A 471 -13.21 34.16 8.03
CA ASP A 471 -12.58 35.22 7.23
C ASP A 471 -12.80 34.95 5.73
N GLU A 472 -14.06 34.99 5.29
CA GLU A 472 -14.36 35.33 3.91
C GLU A 472 -13.68 36.68 3.61
N VAL A 473 -12.64 36.60 2.78
CA VAL A 473 -11.85 37.69 2.23
C VAL A 473 -12.77 38.83 1.78
N SER A 474 -12.88 39.87 2.62
CA SER A 474 -13.42 41.15 2.18
C SER A 474 -12.33 41.89 1.42
N TRP A 475 -12.43 41.91 0.09
CA TRP A 475 -11.65 42.82 -0.73
C TRP A 475 -12.06 44.25 -0.37
N VAL A 476 -11.24 44.96 0.40
CA VAL A 476 -11.31 46.41 0.48
C VAL A 476 -10.79 46.95 -0.85
N VAL A 477 -11.73 47.29 -1.73
CA VAL A 477 -11.42 48.10 -2.90
C VAL A 477 -11.16 49.52 -2.41
N GLU A 478 -9.90 49.90 -2.27
CA GLU A 478 -9.54 51.32 -2.30
C GLU A 478 -9.64 51.82 -3.75
N GLN A 479 -10.53 52.77 -3.99
CA GLN A 479 -10.47 53.67 -5.15
C GLN A 479 -10.49 55.11 -4.65
N PRO A 480 -9.94 56.05 -5.44
CA PRO A 480 -8.55 56.22 -5.82
C PRO A 480 -7.79 57.21 -4.91
#